data_AF-A0A959KNG4-F1
#
_entry.id   AF-A0A959KNG4-F1
#
_cell.length_a   1.000
_cell.length_b   1.000
_cell.length_c   1.000
_cell.angle_alpha   90.00
_cell.angle_beta   90.00
_cell.angle_gamma   90.00
#
_symmetry.space_group_name_H-M   'P 1'
#
loop_
_entity.id
_entity.type
_entity.pdbx_description
1 polymer ?
#
loop_
_entity_poly.entity_id
_entity_poly.type
_entity_poly.pdbx_seq_one_letter_code
_entity_poly.pdbx_strand_id
1 'polypeptide(L)'
;MKPILTSALLLLGLLLTGQTPISGIINQYAAVTGIEACAGRLTVDDAAGFAAGQSILIIQMQGAIIDESNSAAFGNLLDLGEAGRYERATIQSVAGDDLFLEELPLNAYDLSGRVQVVSLPVYQSAIVTAPLTAAPWNGSTGGVLALEVIDTLTLHASLSVEGQGFRGGAIQVLASNCQFFLDYNDYYYNLGNWRGARKGEGVAAYLSDKEAGRGAQANGGGGGNDHNTGGGGGAHLQGGGQGGEQSPNSVFSCQG
;
A
#
# COMPACT_ATOMS: atom_id res chain seq x y z
N MET A 1 13.07 -79.93 -0.39
CA MET A 1 12.98 -78.68 -1.20
C MET A 1 11.69 -77.98 -0.82
N LYS A 2 11.75 -76.88 -0.06
CA LYS A 2 10.57 -76.12 0.39
C LYS A 2 10.49 -74.81 -0.43
N PRO A 3 9.35 -74.49 -1.08
CA PRO A 3 9.23 -73.22 -1.78
C PRO A 3 8.92 -72.12 -0.76
N ILE A 4 9.73 -71.06 -0.78
CA ILE A 4 9.50 -69.85 0.01
C ILE A 4 8.58 -68.95 -0.83
N LEU A 5 7.36 -68.73 -0.33
CA LEU A 5 6.37 -67.85 -0.93
C LEU A 5 6.71 -66.40 -0.53
N THR A 6 7.26 -65.60 -1.43
CA THR A 6 7.48 -64.17 -1.23
C THR A 6 6.18 -63.41 -1.52
N SER A 7 5.52 -62.96 -0.46
CA SER A 7 4.34 -62.09 -0.54
C SER A 7 4.78 -60.66 -0.85
N ALA A 8 4.38 -60.13 -2.00
CA ALA A 8 4.61 -58.74 -2.40
C ALA A 8 3.49 -57.86 -1.82
N LEU A 9 3.83 -57.05 -0.81
CA LEU A 9 2.93 -56.08 -0.21
C LEU A 9 2.89 -54.83 -1.11
N LEU A 10 1.80 -54.66 -1.87
CA LEU A 10 1.55 -53.49 -2.70
C LEU A 10 1.12 -52.31 -1.81
N LEU A 11 2.05 -51.42 -1.48
CA LEU A 11 1.76 -50.18 -0.76
C LEU A 11 1.05 -49.20 -1.70
N LEU A 12 -0.29 -49.13 -1.61
CA LEU A 12 -1.08 -48.10 -2.27
C LEU A 12 -0.91 -46.80 -1.47
N GLY A 13 0.00 -45.92 -1.93
CA GLY A 13 0.20 -44.61 -1.31
C GLY A 13 -1.05 -43.75 -1.45
N LEU A 14 -1.80 -43.56 -0.36
CA LEU A 14 -2.78 -42.48 -0.29
C LEU A 14 -2.02 -41.15 -0.42
N LEU A 15 -2.28 -40.39 -1.48
CA LEU A 15 -1.94 -38.97 -1.54
C LEU A 15 -2.81 -38.24 -0.52
N LEU A 16 -2.34 -38.15 0.72
CA LEU A 16 -2.87 -37.19 1.68
C LEU A 16 -2.55 -35.81 1.12
N THR A 17 -3.57 -35.12 0.60
CA THR A 17 -3.48 -33.70 0.27
C THR A 17 -3.38 -32.93 1.59
N GLY A 18 -2.16 -32.83 2.13
CA GLY A 18 -1.88 -31.95 3.24
C GLY A 18 -2.20 -30.51 2.84
N GLN A 19 -2.85 -29.74 3.71
CA GLN A 19 -3.06 -28.32 3.50
C GLN A 19 -1.70 -27.64 3.26
N THR A 20 -1.63 -26.72 2.28
CA THR A 20 -0.38 -26.04 1.94
C THR A 20 -0.02 -25.06 3.06
N PRO A 21 1.11 -25.22 3.77
CA PRO A 21 1.50 -24.28 4.81
C PRO A 21 1.96 -22.96 4.21
N ILE A 22 1.43 -21.84 4.71
CA ILE A 22 1.74 -20.49 4.26
C ILE A 22 2.07 -19.57 5.45
N SER A 23 3.01 -18.65 5.25
CA SER A 23 3.44 -17.67 6.26
C SER A 23 4.27 -16.53 5.64
N GLY A 24 4.44 -15.43 6.37
CA GLY A 24 5.26 -14.30 5.93
C GLY A 24 4.62 -13.52 4.79
N ILE A 25 5.44 -13.06 3.84
CA ILE A 25 5.01 -12.35 2.64
C ILE A 25 4.90 -13.38 1.51
N ILE A 26 3.67 -13.60 1.03
CA ILE A 26 3.37 -14.57 -0.05
C ILE A 26 3.18 -13.89 -1.41
N ASN A 27 2.97 -12.58 -1.42
CA ASN A 27 2.76 -11.80 -2.63
C ASN A 27 4.08 -11.27 -3.17
N GLN A 28 4.10 -11.11 -4.49
CA GLN A 28 5.10 -10.36 -5.23
C GLN A 28 4.44 -9.11 -5.79
N TYR A 29 5.23 -8.06 -5.99
CA TYR A 29 4.73 -6.74 -6.36
C TYR A 29 5.58 -6.14 -7.46
N ALA A 30 4.95 -5.53 -8.45
CA ALA A 30 5.63 -4.75 -9.48
C ALA A 30 4.84 -3.48 -9.78
N ALA A 31 5.54 -2.37 -9.96
CA ALA A 31 4.92 -1.11 -10.34
C ALA A 31 4.57 -1.15 -11.83
N VAL A 32 3.36 -0.73 -12.19
CA VAL A 32 2.97 -0.65 -13.59
C VAL A 32 3.50 0.66 -14.17
N THR A 33 4.26 0.56 -15.25
CA THR A 33 4.87 1.68 -15.97
C THR A 33 4.20 1.95 -17.32
N GLY A 34 3.42 1.00 -17.82
CA GLY A 34 2.66 1.13 -19.07
C GLY A 34 1.42 0.23 -19.10
N ILE A 35 0.34 0.71 -19.73
CA ILE A 35 -0.90 -0.06 -19.92
C ILE A 35 -1.37 0.11 -21.36
N GLU A 36 -1.52 -1.00 -22.08
CA GLU A 36 -2.14 -1.07 -23.39
C GLU A 36 -3.36 -2.00 -23.31
N ALA A 37 -4.48 -1.44 -22.83
CA ALA A 37 -5.68 -2.21 -22.48
C ALA A 37 -6.25 -3.00 -23.67
N CYS A 38 -6.22 -2.46 -24.89
CA CYS A 38 -6.72 -3.15 -26.08
C CYS A 38 -5.86 -4.36 -26.50
N ALA A 39 -4.58 -4.36 -26.12
CA ALA A 39 -3.66 -5.47 -26.34
C ALA A 39 -3.55 -6.38 -25.12
N GLY A 40 -4.24 -6.07 -24.01
CA GLY A 40 -4.11 -6.79 -22.75
C GLY A 40 -2.68 -6.76 -22.20
N ARG A 41 -1.91 -5.70 -22.47
CA ARG A 41 -0.49 -5.63 -22.07
C ARG A 41 -0.29 -4.66 -20.92
N LEU A 42 0.37 -5.13 -19.87
CA LEU A 42 0.91 -4.32 -18.79
C LEU A 42 2.44 -4.34 -18.88
N THR A 43 3.07 -3.17 -18.87
CA THR A 43 4.53 -3.06 -18.70
C THR A 43 4.79 -2.76 -17.24
N VAL A 44 5.67 -3.53 -16.60
CA VAL A 44 6.06 -3.35 -15.19
C VAL A 44 7.50 -2.88 -15.05
N ASP A 45 7.92 -2.51 -13.84
CA ASP A 45 9.31 -2.15 -13.53
C ASP A 45 10.22 -3.37 -13.35
N ASP A 46 9.68 -4.49 -12.86
CA ASP A 46 10.35 -5.79 -12.76
C ASP A 46 9.32 -6.93 -12.87
N ALA A 47 9.42 -7.74 -13.93
CA ALA A 47 8.57 -8.92 -14.09
C ALA A 47 9.10 -10.18 -13.36
N ALA A 48 10.18 -10.07 -12.59
CA ALA A 48 10.74 -11.21 -11.87
C ALA A 48 9.71 -11.88 -10.94
N GLY A 49 9.54 -13.19 -11.12
CA GLY A 49 8.66 -14.03 -10.33
C GLY A 49 7.19 -14.04 -10.79
N PHE A 50 6.86 -13.25 -11.82
CA PHE A 50 5.63 -13.40 -12.59
C PHE A 50 5.81 -14.42 -13.73
N ALA A 51 4.79 -15.25 -13.97
CA ALA A 51 4.82 -16.31 -14.98
C ALA A 51 3.45 -16.56 -15.60
N ALA A 52 3.45 -17.14 -16.80
CA ALA A 52 2.23 -17.57 -17.48
C ALA A 52 1.36 -18.50 -16.61
N GLY A 53 0.05 -18.32 -16.67
CA GLY A 53 -0.96 -19.03 -15.89
C GLY A 53 -1.14 -18.53 -14.45
N GLN A 54 -0.34 -17.56 -13.99
CA GLN A 54 -0.53 -16.99 -12.65
C GLN A 54 -1.67 -15.98 -12.64
N SER A 55 -2.48 -16.03 -11.57
CA SER A 55 -3.43 -14.96 -11.27
C SER A 55 -2.72 -13.78 -10.62
N ILE A 56 -3.18 -12.58 -10.94
CA ILE A 56 -2.70 -11.32 -10.40
C ILE A 56 -3.87 -10.41 -10.03
N LEU A 57 -3.59 -9.46 -9.15
CA LEU A 57 -4.45 -8.33 -8.82
C LEU A 57 -3.78 -7.06 -9.37
N ILE A 58 -4.48 -6.34 -10.23
CA ILE A 58 -4.10 -4.99 -10.66
C ILE A 58 -4.81 -4.04 -9.71
N ILE A 59 -4.11 -3.08 -9.12
CA ILE A 59 -4.69 -2.11 -8.17
C ILE A 59 -4.03 -0.75 -8.29
N GLN A 60 -4.84 0.30 -8.24
CA GLN A 60 -4.36 1.68 -8.16
C GLN A 60 -4.45 2.20 -6.73
N MET A 61 -3.33 2.68 -6.21
CA MET A 61 -3.19 3.00 -4.78
C MET A 61 -3.53 4.46 -4.47
N GLN A 62 -3.21 5.37 -5.38
CA GLN A 62 -3.37 6.82 -5.24
C GLN A 62 -4.10 7.42 -6.45
N GLY A 63 -4.32 8.73 -6.45
CA GLY A 63 -4.99 9.46 -7.54
C GLY A 63 -6.22 10.25 -7.10
N ALA A 64 -6.48 10.31 -5.79
CA ALA A 64 -7.54 11.15 -5.26
C ALA A 64 -7.21 12.64 -5.39
N ILE A 65 -8.22 13.42 -5.70
CA ILE A 65 -8.21 14.88 -5.78
C ILE A 65 -8.73 15.44 -4.45
N ILE A 66 -7.99 16.38 -3.87
CA ILE A 66 -8.32 17.01 -2.60
C ILE A 66 -8.45 18.52 -2.73
N ASP A 67 -9.09 19.14 -1.75
CA ASP A 67 -9.06 20.58 -1.57
C ASP A 67 -7.64 21.02 -1.18
N GLU A 68 -7.11 21.93 -1.97
CA GLU A 68 -5.74 22.42 -1.92
C GLU A 68 -5.63 23.84 -1.35
N SER A 69 -6.75 24.42 -0.92
CA SER A 69 -6.81 25.75 -0.33
C SER A 69 -6.13 25.76 1.04
N ASN A 70 -5.45 26.85 1.38
CA ASN A 70 -4.87 27.02 2.71
C ASN A 70 -5.98 27.34 3.74
N SER A 71 -6.83 26.36 4.04
CA SER A 71 -8.00 26.51 4.89
C SER A 71 -8.31 25.22 5.65
N ALA A 72 -9.30 25.27 6.54
CA ALA A 72 -9.81 24.08 7.26
C ALA A 72 -10.28 22.95 6.33
N ALA A 73 -10.52 23.26 5.06
CA ALA A 73 -10.88 22.27 4.06
C ALA A 73 -9.69 21.53 3.46
N PHE A 74 -8.44 21.96 3.67
CA PHE A 74 -7.27 21.32 3.08
C PHE A 74 -7.26 19.81 3.35
N GLY A 75 -7.11 19.01 2.30
CA GLY A 75 -7.13 17.56 2.40
C GLY A 75 -8.51 16.93 2.29
N ASN A 76 -9.58 17.72 2.28
CA ASN A 76 -10.92 17.18 2.04
C ASN A 76 -10.98 16.57 0.65
N LEU A 77 -11.50 15.35 0.59
CA LEU A 77 -11.67 14.62 -0.65
C LEU A 77 -12.71 15.32 -1.55
N LEU A 78 -12.29 15.68 -2.76
CA LEU A 78 -13.17 16.20 -3.81
C LEU A 78 -13.58 15.08 -4.78
N ASP A 79 -12.64 14.20 -5.11
CA ASP A 79 -12.85 13.03 -5.98
C ASP A 79 -11.82 11.94 -5.63
N LEU A 80 -12.19 10.66 -5.69
CA LEU A 80 -11.24 9.56 -5.57
C LEU A 80 -10.44 9.32 -6.86
N GLY A 81 -10.93 9.85 -7.99
CA GLY A 81 -10.40 9.50 -9.30
C GLY A 81 -10.43 7.99 -9.48
N GLU A 82 -9.28 7.42 -9.85
CA GLU A 82 -9.13 5.97 -10.03
C GLU A 82 -8.50 5.26 -8.81
N ALA A 83 -8.28 5.99 -7.70
CA ALA A 83 -7.72 5.42 -6.47
C ALA A 83 -8.64 4.33 -5.89
N GLY A 84 -8.07 3.18 -5.54
CA GLY A 84 -8.78 2.03 -4.99
C GLY A 84 -9.47 1.15 -6.04
N ARG A 85 -9.40 1.47 -7.33
CA ARG A 85 -9.83 0.53 -8.37
C ARG A 85 -8.90 -0.67 -8.42
N TYR A 86 -9.50 -1.85 -8.57
CA TYR A 86 -8.76 -3.09 -8.72
C TYR A 86 -9.51 -4.08 -9.60
N GLU A 87 -8.78 -5.00 -10.20
CA GLU A 87 -9.34 -6.17 -10.88
C GLU A 87 -8.39 -7.37 -10.84
N ARG A 88 -8.96 -8.57 -10.99
CA ARG A 88 -8.21 -9.83 -11.12
C ARG A 88 -8.00 -10.11 -12.60
N ALA A 89 -6.79 -10.54 -12.96
CA ALA A 89 -6.46 -11.02 -14.29
C ALA A 89 -5.56 -12.26 -14.22
N THR A 90 -5.46 -12.99 -15.33
CA THR A 90 -4.52 -14.11 -15.49
C THR A 90 -3.44 -13.73 -16.49
N ILE A 91 -2.18 -14.01 -16.17
CA ILE A 91 -1.05 -13.79 -17.08
C ILE A 91 -1.08 -14.87 -18.17
N GLN A 92 -1.31 -14.49 -19.41
CA GLN A 92 -1.17 -15.37 -20.57
C GLN A 92 0.31 -15.67 -20.88
N SER A 93 1.15 -14.64 -20.90
CA SER A 93 2.59 -14.79 -21.16
C SER A 93 3.39 -13.60 -20.62
N VAL A 94 4.70 -13.80 -20.48
CA VAL A 94 5.66 -12.77 -20.04
C VAL A 94 6.75 -12.64 -21.09
N ALA A 95 7.05 -11.41 -21.53
CA ALA A 95 8.13 -11.13 -22.47
C ALA A 95 8.92 -9.89 -22.02
N GLY A 96 10.11 -10.10 -21.45
CA GLY A 96 10.81 -9.02 -20.75
C GLY A 96 9.96 -8.56 -19.56
N ASP A 97 9.73 -7.26 -19.45
CA ASP A 97 8.89 -6.65 -18.41
C ASP A 97 7.42 -6.45 -18.84
N ASP A 98 7.03 -7.01 -19.99
CA ASP A 98 5.64 -7.00 -20.45
C ASP A 98 4.91 -8.26 -19.97
N LEU A 99 3.80 -8.06 -19.27
CA LEU A 99 2.81 -9.06 -18.90
C LEU A 99 1.63 -8.97 -19.88
N PHE A 100 1.38 -10.04 -20.62
CA PHE A 100 0.20 -10.18 -21.47
C PHE A 100 -0.88 -10.92 -20.71
N LEU A 101 -2.10 -10.39 -20.70
CA LEU A 101 -3.24 -10.89 -19.93
C LEU A 101 -4.16 -11.76 -20.80
N GLU A 102 -4.79 -12.76 -20.20
CA GLU A 102 -5.85 -13.54 -20.85
C GLU A 102 -7.12 -12.69 -21.02
N GLU A 103 -7.45 -11.89 -20.00
CA GLU A 103 -8.58 -10.98 -19.98
C GLU A 103 -8.13 -9.51 -20.17
N LEU A 104 -8.92 -8.74 -20.93
CA LEU A 104 -8.65 -7.31 -21.09
C LEU A 104 -9.12 -6.56 -19.83
N PRO A 105 -8.31 -5.61 -19.30
CA PRO A 105 -8.73 -4.78 -18.18
C PRO A 105 -10.02 -4.00 -18.48
N LEU A 106 -10.97 -4.02 -17.54
CA LEU A 106 -12.23 -3.28 -17.64
C LEU A 106 -12.13 -1.89 -17.02
N ASN A 107 -11.30 -1.74 -15.98
CA ASN A 107 -11.10 -0.44 -15.36
C ASN A 107 -10.12 0.41 -16.18
N ALA A 108 -10.38 1.71 -16.19
CA ALA A 108 -9.36 2.68 -16.52
C ALA A 108 -8.44 2.83 -15.31
N TYR A 109 -7.13 2.90 -15.57
CA TYR A 109 -6.12 3.21 -14.57
C TYR A 109 -5.34 4.43 -15.00
N ASP A 110 -4.98 5.25 -14.01
CA ASP A 110 -4.06 6.36 -14.17
C ASP A 110 -2.73 6.04 -13.50
N LEU A 111 -1.68 5.89 -14.30
CA LEU A 111 -0.32 5.62 -13.82
C LEU A 111 0.21 6.71 -12.89
N SER A 112 -0.31 7.94 -12.98
CA SER A 112 0.03 9.01 -12.05
C SER A 112 -0.38 8.66 -10.60
N GLY A 113 -1.42 7.84 -10.45
CA GLY A 113 -1.98 7.35 -9.20
C GLY A 113 -1.35 6.07 -8.65
N ARG A 114 -0.13 5.70 -9.07
CA ARG A 114 0.60 4.51 -8.54
C ARG A 114 -0.20 3.21 -8.68
N VAL A 115 -0.15 2.65 -9.88
CA VAL A 115 -0.72 1.35 -10.19
C VAL A 115 0.33 0.27 -9.91
N GLN A 116 -0.07 -0.80 -9.24
CA GLN A 116 0.78 -1.96 -9.01
C GLN A 116 0.06 -3.25 -9.42
N VAL A 117 0.86 -4.23 -9.85
CA VAL A 117 0.45 -5.62 -9.97
C VAL A 117 0.91 -6.36 -8.72
N VAL A 118 -0.01 -7.11 -8.12
CA VAL A 118 0.24 -7.98 -6.96
C VAL A 118 -0.03 -9.41 -7.39
N SER A 119 0.90 -10.34 -7.15
CA SER A 119 0.61 -11.76 -7.42
C SER A 119 -0.57 -12.24 -6.57
N LEU A 120 -1.43 -13.09 -7.11
CA LEU A 120 -2.58 -13.66 -6.40
C LEU A 120 -2.43 -15.20 -6.37
N PRO A 121 -1.70 -15.76 -5.40
CA PRO A 121 -1.59 -17.20 -5.25
C PRO A 121 -2.95 -17.85 -5.01
N VAL A 122 -3.24 -18.90 -5.77
CA VAL A 122 -4.47 -19.70 -5.65
C VAL A 122 -4.13 -21.05 -5.03
N TYR A 123 -4.74 -21.37 -3.89
CA TYR A 123 -4.53 -22.63 -3.17
C TYR A 123 -5.81 -23.48 -3.17
N GLN A 124 -5.68 -24.80 -3.33
CA GLN A 124 -6.83 -25.70 -3.11
C GLN A 124 -7.28 -25.66 -1.65
N SER A 125 -6.32 -25.82 -0.72
CA SER A 125 -6.50 -25.63 0.72
C SER A 125 -5.19 -25.15 1.32
N ALA A 126 -5.25 -24.25 2.29
CA ALA A 126 -4.09 -23.62 2.90
C ALA A 126 -4.18 -23.59 4.43
N ILE A 127 -3.03 -23.68 5.10
CA ILE A 127 -2.90 -23.56 6.55
C ILE A 127 -1.90 -22.47 6.90
N VAL A 128 -2.33 -21.50 7.69
CA VAL A 128 -1.50 -20.37 8.12
C VAL A 128 -0.74 -20.78 9.37
N THR A 129 0.54 -21.12 9.22
CA THR A 129 1.36 -21.69 10.29
C THR A 129 2.11 -20.65 11.11
N ALA A 130 2.30 -19.46 10.57
CA ALA A 130 2.89 -18.28 11.23
C ALA A 130 2.27 -17.01 10.60
N PRO A 131 2.42 -15.82 11.22
CA PRO A 131 1.74 -14.62 10.76
C PRO A 131 1.94 -14.36 9.26
N LEU A 132 0.84 -14.13 8.55
CA LEU A 132 0.83 -13.67 7.17
C LEU A 132 0.77 -12.15 7.14
N THR A 133 1.56 -11.55 6.28
CA THR A 133 1.67 -10.10 6.14
C THR A 133 2.00 -9.70 4.71
N ALA A 134 2.05 -8.39 4.45
CA ALA A 134 2.41 -7.81 3.17
C ALA A 134 3.81 -7.19 3.23
N ALA A 135 4.44 -6.99 2.06
CA ALA A 135 5.58 -6.08 2.00
C ALA A 135 5.12 -4.66 2.37
N PRO A 136 5.90 -3.89 3.15
CA PRO A 136 5.54 -2.51 3.46
C PRO A 136 5.47 -1.66 2.20
N TRP A 137 4.49 -0.76 2.14
CA TRP A 137 4.38 0.22 1.08
C TRP A 137 5.65 1.09 1.01
N ASN A 138 6.29 1.10 -0.15
CA ASN A 138 7.55 1.82 -0.37
C ASN A 138 7.37 3.17 -1.09
N GLY A 139 6.13 3.56 -1.42
CA GLY A 139 5.81 4.72 -2.26
C GLY A 139 5.42 4.38 -3.70
N SER A 140 5.57 3.12 -4.11
CA SER A 140 5.22 2.62 -5.44
C SER A 140 4.49 1.26 -5.40
N THR A 141 4.96 0.35 -4.56
CA THR A 141 4.41 -1.01 -4.40
C THR A 141 4.36 -1.42 -2.93
N GLY A 142 3.60 -2.48 -2.64
CA GLY A 142 3.43 -3.05 -1.30
C GLY A 142 2.07 -2.72 -0.66
N GLY A 143 1.94 -3.04 0.62
CA GLY A 143 0.76 -2.75 1.44
C GLY A 143 -0.47 -3.61 1.18
N VAL A 144 -0.37 -4.60 0.29
CA VAL A 144 -1.49 -5.47 -0.11
C VAL A 144 -1.15 -6.93 0.20
N LEU A 145 -2.02 -7.62 0.93
CA LEU A 145 -2.00 -9.07 1.08
C LEU A 145 -3.15 -9.64 0.25
N ALA A 146 -2.86 -10.52 -0.71
CA ALA A 146 -3.85 -11.11 -1.59
C ALA A 146 -3.65 -12.63 -1.70
N LEU A 147 -4.71 -13.41 -1.53
CA LEU A 147 -4.69 -14.84 -1.77
C LEU A 147 -6.09 -15.34 -2.08
N GLU A 148 -6.16 -16.44 -2.83
CA GLU A 148 -7.39 -17.15 -3.10
C GLU A 148 -7.26 -18.57 -2.56
N VAL A 149 -8.29 -19.06 -1.86
CA VAL A 149 -8.35 -20.43 -1.35
C VAL A 149 -9.67 -21.04 -1.74
N ILE A 150 -9.63 -22.15 -2.49
CA ILE A 150 -10.81 -22.74 -3.12
C ILE A 150 -11.69 -23.48 -2.09
N ASP A 151 -11.09 -24.32 -1.24
CA ASP A 151 -11.86 -25.14 -0.29
C ASP A 151 -11.78 -24.62 1.15
N THR A 152 -10.60 -24.63 1.76
CA THR A 152 -10.45 -24.35 3.20
C THR A 152 -9.15 -23.61 3.51
N LEU A 153 -9.29 -22.46 4.17
CA LEU A 153 -8.20 -21.72 4.81
C LEU A 153 -8.26 -21.97 6.32
N THR A 154 -7.26 -22.66 6.87
CA THR A 154 -7.13 -22.91 8.31
C THR A 154 -6.17 -21.90 8.93
N LEU A 155 -6.61 -21.16 9.95
CA LEU A 155 -5.81 -20.11 10.60
C LEU A 155 -5.25 -20.59 11.94
N HIS A 156 -3.97 -20.96 11.98
CA HIS A 156 -3.24 -21.19 13.24
C HIS A 156 -2.44 -19.96 13.69
N ALA A 157 -2.34 -18.94 12.84
CA ALA A 157 -1.74 -17.64 13.14
C ALA A 157 -2.53 -16.51 12.47
N SER A 158 -2.19 -15.27 12.81
CA SER A 158 -2.88 -14.07 12.33
C SER A 158 -2.57 -13.73 10.87
N LEU A 159 -3.53 -13.07 10.22
CA LEU A 159 -3.30 -12.28 9.01
C LEU A 159 -3.28 -10.82 9.45
N SER A 160 -2.14 -10.15 9.36
CA SER A 160 -2.03 -8.74 9.73
C SER A 160 -1.17 -7.98 8.73
N VAL A 161 -1.74 -6.88 8.24
CA VAL A 161 -1.06 -5.87 7.42
C VAL A 161 -0.88 -4.55 8.19
N GLU A 162 -0.92 -4.62 9.53
CA GLU A 162 -0.69 -3.46 10.39
C GLU A 162 0.68 -2.83 10.10
N GLY A 163 0.67 -1.51 9.89
CA GLY A 163 1.87 -0.74 9.56
C GLY A 163 2.46 -1.00 8.16
N GLN A 164 1.83 -1.84 7.33
CA GLN A 164 2.32 -2.13 5.97
C GLN A 164 1.73 -1.21 4.90
N GLY A 165 0.67 -0.46 5.23
CA GLY A 165 0.03 0.50 4.33
C GLY A 165 0.83 1.78 4.14
N PHE A 166 0.17 2.84 3.70
CA PHE A 166 0.80 4.14 3.43
C PHE A 166 1.72 4.62 4.56
N ARG A 167 2.85 5.23 4.19
CA ARG A 167 3.87 5.65 5.14
C ARG A 167 3.43 6.89 5.89
N GLY A 168 3.69 6.91 7.20
CA GLY A 168 3.56 8.14 7.99
C GLY A 168 4.55 9.22 7.55
N GLY A 169 4.30 10.45 7.99
CA GLY A 169 5.19 11.58 7.72
C GLY A 169 6.59 11.36 8.28
N ALA A 170 7.62 11.56 7.45
CA ALA A 170 9.00 11.39 7.88
C ALA A 170 9.45 12.53 8.81
N ILE A 171 10.20 12.17 9.84
CA ILE A 171 10.77 13.13 10.79
C ILE A 171 11.69 14.10 10.04
N GLN A 172 11.50 15.39 10.30
CA GLN A 172 12.40 16.44 9.85
C GLN A 172 12.84 17.27 11.04
N VAL A 173 14.16 17.40 11.20
CA VAL A 173 14.77 18.27 12.22
C VAL A 173 15.33 19.48 11.51
N LEU A 174 14.73 20.63 11.76
CA LEU A 174 15.07 21.90 11.12
C LEU A 174 15.36 22.92 12.21
N ALA A 175 16.34 23.80 11.98
CA ALA A 175 16.60 24.90 12.90
C ALA A 175 15.44 25.90 12.86
N SER A 176 14.77 26.08 14.00
CA SER A 176 13.72 27.09 14.14
C SER A 176 14.33 28.49 14.30
N ASN A 177 13.76 29.48 13.63
CA ASN A 177 14.03 30.91 13.87
C ASN A 177 12.81 31.61 14.48
N CYS A 178 12.12 30.90 15.36
CA CYS A 178 10.91 31.30 16.07
C CYS A 178 10.84 32.81 16.41
N GLN A 179 9.72 33.43 16.02
CA GLN A 179 9.34 34.79 16.40
C GLN A 179 8.00 34.73 17.15
N PHE A 180 8.02 34.91 18.47
CA PHE A 180 6.88 34.67 19.37
C PHE A 180 5.61 35.51 19.10
N PHE A 181 5.73 36.58 18.31
CA PHE A 181 4.62 37.47 17.96
C PHE A 181 3.98 37.11 16.61
N LEU A 182 4.47 36.08 15.93
CA LEU A 182 3.89 35.53 14.72
C LEU A 182 3.27 34.17 15.01
N ASP A 183 2.10 33.94 14.41
CA ASP A 183 1.36 32.71 14.50
C ASP A 183 1.50 31.92 13.19
N TYR A 184 1.83 30.63 13.29
CA TYR A 184 2.16 29.77 12.15
C TYR A 184 1.10 28.70 11.92
N ASN A 185 -0.12 29.15 11.60
CA ASN A 185 -1.31 28.32 11.53
C ASN A 185 -1.73 27.86 10.12
N ASP A 186 -0.84 27.95 9.13
CA ASP A 186 -1.15 27.48 7.77
C ASP A 186 -1.39 25.96 7.75
N TYR A 187 -2.25 25.52 6.83
CA TYR A 187 -2.58 24.12 6.62
C TYR A 187 -1.53 23.39 5.81
N TYR A 188 -0.75 24.12 5.02
CA TYR A 188 0.37 23.56 4.30
C TYR A 188 1.59 24.47 4.31
N TYR A 189 2.76 23.85 4.23
CA TYR A 189 4.03 24.49 3.97
C TYR A 189 4.83 23.66 2.97
N ASN A 190 5.76 24.31 2.28
CA ASN A 190 6.73 23.63 1.45
C ASN A 190 7.70 22.79 2.29
N LEU A 191 8.23 21.74 1.69
CA LEU A 191 9.24 20.92 2.34
C LEU A 191 10.47 21.75 2.77
N GLY A 192 10.99 21.48 3.98
CA GLY A 192 12.15 22.19 4.54
C GLY A 192 11.80 23.49 5.26
N ASN A 193 10.51 23.85 5.32
CA ASN A 193 10.03 24.91 6.19
C ASN A 193 9.92 24.39 7.63
N TRP A 194 10.65 25.01 8.56
CA TRP A 194 10.64 24.60 9.98
C TRP A 194 9.27 24.75 10.64
N ARG A 195 8.35 25.51 10.02
CA ARG A 195 6.99 25.76 10.50
C ARG A 195 6.04 24.59 10.29
N GLY A 196 6.45 23.55 9.58
CA GLY A 196 5.60 22.39 9.32
C GLY A 196 6.37 21.07 9.36
N ALA A 197 5.80 20.08 10.04
CA ALA A 197 6.24 18.69 9.90
C ALA A 197 5.63 18.04 8.65
N ARG A 198 6.27 17.02 8.09
CA ARG A 198 5.79 16.33 6.89
C ARG A 198 4.45 15.63 7.17
N LYS A 199 3.54 15.72 6.20
CA LYS A 199 2.30 14.94 6.16
C LYS A 199 2.61 13.47 5.87
N GLY A 200 1.68 12.56 6.17
CA GLY A 200 1.80 11.16 5.75
C GLY A 200 1.21 10.93 4.36
N GLU A 201 1.51 9.76 3.80
CA GLU A 201 0.96 9.31 2.53
C GLU A 201 -0.48 8.86 2.67
N GLY A 202 -1.26 9.06 1.61
CA GLY A 202 -2.63 8.60 1.53
C GLY A 202 -3.05 8.34 0.09
N VAL A 203 -4.35 8.26 -0.16
CA VAL A 203 -4.94 8.09 -1.50
C VAL A 203 -4.70 9.30 -2.41
N ALA A 204 -4.41 10.46 -1.84
CA ALA A 204 -3.93 11.62 -2.59
C ALA A 204 -2.40 11.59 -2.65
N ALA A 205 -1.84 11.85 -3.83
CA ALA A 205 -0.40 12.02 -3.99
C ALA A 205 0.09 13.25 -3.20
N TYR A 206 1.38 13.29 -2.87
CA TYR A 206 1.97 14.51 -2.32
C TYR A 206 1.89 15.64 -3.33
N LEU A 207 1.51 16.82 -2.84
CA LEU A 207 1.46 18.04 -3.61
C LEU A 207 2.76 18.81 -3.42
N SER A 208 3.41 19.18 -4.52
CA SER A 208 4.60 20.03 -4.52
C SER A 208 4.33 21.30 -3.72
N ASP A 209 5.28 21.67 -2.86
CA ASP A 209 5.23 22.87 -2.02
C ASP A 209 4.14 22.86 -0.93
N LYS A 210 3.48 21.72 -0.71
CA LYS A 210 2.42 21.54 0.30
C LYS A 210 2.60 20.26 1.12
N GLU A 211 3.82 19.74 1.20
CA GLU A 211 4.12 18.44 1.80
C GLU A 211 4.16 18.49 3.34
N ALA A 212 4.18 19.68 3.95
CA ALA A 212 4.30 19.86 5.40
C ALA A 212 3.11 20.64 5.98
N GLY A 213 2.96 20.65 7.31
CA GLY A 213 1.91 21.39 8.04
C GLY A 213 0.71 20.54 8.46
N ARG A 214 -0.19 21.11 9.26
CA ARG A 214 -1.25 20.40 9.99
C ARG A 214 -2.39 19.84 9.12
N GLY A 215 -2.62 20.36 7.92
CA GLY A 215 -3.68 19.88 7.03
C GLY A 215 -3.43 18.44 6.60
N ALA A 216 -4.42 17.56 6.66
CA ALA A 216 -4.20 16.15 6.28
C ALA A 216 -4.03 16.00 4.76
N GLN A 217 -3.23 15.03 4.32
CA GLN A 217 -3.15 14.68 2.89
C GLN A 217 -4.19 13.60 2.59
N ALA A 218 -5.45 14.00 2.36
CA ALA A 218 -6.59 13.07 2.38
C ALA A 218 -6.59 12.25 3.68
N ASN A 219 -6.46 10.94 3.56
CA ASN A 219 -6.42 10.00 4.67
C ASN A 219 -5.00 9.79 5.26
N GLY A 220 -3.97 10.45 4.73
CA GLY A 220 -2.56 10.31 5.15
C GLY A 220 -2.17 11.05 6.43
N GLY A 221 -3.09 11.77 7.06
CA GLY A 221 -2.83 12.54 8.28
C GLY A 221 -2.01 13.82 8.01
N GLY A 222 -2.22 14.81 8.86
CA GLY A 222 -1.42 16.03 8.86
C GLY A 222 -0.03 15.77 9.43
N GLY A 223 0.91 16.67 9.15
CA GLY A 223 2.14 16.75 9.93
C GLY A 223 1.84 17.40 11.26
N GLY A 224 2.40 18.57 11.48
CA GLY A 224 2.12 19.45 12.60
C GLY A 224 2.66 20.83 12.24
N ASN A 225 2.28 21.83 13.01
CA ASN A 225 2.72 23.20 12.78
C ASN A 225 3.69 23.61 13.88
N ASP A 226 4.70 24.43 13.56
CA ASP A 226 5.81 24.77 14.45
C ASP A 226 6.77 23.58 14.74
N HIS A 227 7.88 23.91 15.38
CA HIS A 227 9.00 23.02 15.65
C HIS A 227 8.62 21.97 16.70
N ASN A 228 8.95 20.69 16.47
CA ASN A 228 8.71 19.56 17.38
C ASN A 228 7.24 19.24 17.70
N THR A 229 6.30 19.54 16.79
CA THR A 229 4.91 19.09 16.95
C THR A 229 4.65 17.68 16.45
N GLY A 230 3.67 17.04 17.08
CA GLY A 230 3.21 15.71 16.70
C GLY A 230 2.46 15.70 15.36
N GLY A 231 2.67 14.61 14.62
CA GLY A 231 1.90 14.23 13.43
C GLY A 231 0.42 13.98 13.74
N GLY A 232 -0.46 14.27 12.80
CA GLY A 232 -1.82 13.73 12.76
C GLY A 232 -1.83 12.27 12.33
N GLY A 233 -2.74 11.46 12.87
CA GLY A 233 -2.90 10.05 12.48
C GLY A 233 -3.53 9.88 11.11
N GLY A 234 -3.23 8.78 10.41
CA GLY A 234 -3.95 8.41 9.19
C GLY A 234 -5.38 7.93 9.49
N ALA A 235 -6.22 7.87 8.44
CA ALA A 235 -7.57 7.33 8.49
C ALA A 235 -7.80 6.34 7.34
N HIS A 236 -8.87 5.56 7.43
CA HIS A 236 -9.24 4.61 6.37
C HIS A 236 -10.18 5.28 5.35
N LEU A 237 -11.41 5.59 5.75
CA LEU A 237 -12.46 6.15 4.87
C LEU A 237 -12.66 7.65 4.98
N GLN A 238 -12.07 8.29 6.00
CA GLN A 238 -12.26 9.70 6.31
C GLN A 238 -10.95 10.47 6.14
N GLY A 239 -11.01 11.80 6.28
CA GLY A 239 -9.81 12.62 6.40
C GLY A 239 -8.94 12.12 7.55
N GLY A 240 -7.62 12.11 7.33
CA GLY A 240 -6.65 11.85 8.39
C GLY A 240 -6.79 12.91 9.49
N GLY A 241 -6.31 12.57 10.69
CA GLY A 241 -6.22 13.50 11.80
C GLY A 241 -5.40 14.72 11.43
N GLN A 242 -5.80 15.88 11.93
CA GLN A 242 -5.00 17.08 11.86
C GLN A 242 -3.74 16.93 12.72
N GLY A 243 -2.68 17.59 12.28
CA GLY A 243 -1.45 17.71 13.04
C GLY A 243 -1.61 18.43 14.36
N GLY A 244 -0.69 18.18 15.29
CA GLY A 244 -0.59 18.95 16.51
C GLY A 244 -0.11 20.39 16.24
N GLU A 245 -0.51 21.27 17.15
CA GLU A 245 -0.02 22.64 17.29
C GLU A 245 0.89 22.70 18.53
N GLN A 246 1.95 23.52 18.49
CA GLN A 246 2.74 23.80 19.68
C GLN A 246 1.89 24.60 20.67
N SER A 247 1.73 24.04 21.87
CA SER A 247 1.19 24.77 23.00
C SER A 247 2.34 25.44 23.76
N PRO A 248 2.43 26.78 23.77
CA PRO A 248 3.56 27.47 24.37
C PRO A 248 3.62 27.23 25.89
N ASN A 249 4.80 26.89 26.42
CA ASN A 249 5.03 26.79 27.86
C ASN A 249 5.37 28.16 28.51
N SER A 250 5.46 29.22 27.70
CA SER A 250 5.78 30.58 28.12
C SER A 250 5.20 31.64 27.18
N VAL A 251 5.17 32.90 27.64
CA VAL A 251 4.68 34.06 26.86
C VAL A 251 5.57 34.37 25.64
N PHE A 252 6.78 33.80 25.57
CA PHE A 252 7.75 34.04 24.50
C PHE A 252 8.00 32.82 23.61
N SER A 253 7.17 31.78 23.71
CA SER A 253 7.22 30.63 22.79
C SER A 253 6.38 30.90 21.54
N CYS A 254 6.77 30.29 20.42
CA CYS A 254 5.99 30.34 19.19
C CYS A 254 4.64 29.64 19.35
N GLN A 255 3.70 30.12 18.54
CA GLN A 255 2.36 29.55 18.37
C GLN A 255 2.25 29.09 16.92
N GLY A 256 1.73 27.89 16.72
CA GLY A 256 1.54 27.30 15.41
C GLY A 256 1.12 25.86 15.58
#